data_AF-A0A7S3BW26-F1
#
_entry.id   AF-A0A7S3BW26-F1
#
_cell.length_a   1.000
_cell.length_b   1.000
_cell.length_c   1.000
_cell.angle_alpha   90.00
_cell.angle_beta   90.00
_cell.angle_gamma   90.00
#
_symmetry.space_group_name_H-M   'P 1'
#
loop_
_entity.id
_entity.type
_entity.pdbx_description
1 polymer ?
#
loop_
_entity_poly.entity_id
_entity_poly.type
_entity_poly.pdbx_seq_one_letter_code
_entity_poly.pdbx_strand_id
1 'polypeptide(L)'
;FKADLSLWREYFGFLRQTRSHKALQKVLAKVLALHPTQPGLWLYAAGFEYSVQGNAGGARKLLQRGLRMNAGSAKLWAESFAFELRYADSLRRRRETLGLSMPEEGDEDAGRAALAEVLNGEAAARVARAACGGESKVVDV
;
A
#
# COMPACT_ATOMS: atom_id res chain seq x y z
N PHE A 1 17.46 0.39 -24.73
CA PHE A 1 16.05 0.04 -24.42
C PHE A 1 15.76 -0.28 -22.96
N LYS A 2 16.55 -1.11 -22.24
CA LYS A 2 16.23 -1.49 -20.85
C LYS A 2 16.06 -0.29 -19.87
N ALA A 3 16.74 0.83 -20.14
CA ALA A 3 16.74 2.02 -19.29
C ALA A 3 15.61 3.02 -19.57
N ASP A 4 14.90 2.92 -20.70
CA ASP A 4 13.94 3.93 -21.10
C ASP A 4 12.54 3.64 -20.52
N LEU A 5 12.18 4.38 -19.48
CA LEU A 5 10.87 4.27 -18.82
C LEU A 5 9.71 4.79 -19.67
N SER A 6 9.96 5.65 -20.66
CA SER A 6 8.90 6.17 -21.54
C SER A 6 8.34 5.06 -22.43
N LEU A 7 9.23 4.29 -23.06
CA LEU A 7 8.87 3.15 -23.88
C LEU A 7 8.16 2.05 -23.08
N TRP A 8 8.60 1.79 -21.86
CA TRP A 8 7.91 0.84 -20.98
C TRP A 8 6.48 1.29 -20.68
N ARG A 9 6.23 2.59 -20.46
CA ARG A 9 4.87 3.12 -20.24
C ARG A 9 3.99 2.94 -21.46
N GLU A 10 4.49 3.23 -22.65
CA GLU A 10 3.76 2.99 -23.90
C GLU A 10 3.42 1.50 -24.07
N TYR A 11 4.39 0.63 -23.80
CA TYR A 11 4.17 -0.81 -23.89
C TYR A 11 3.17 -1.32 -22.85
N PHE A 12 3.18 -0.79 -21.62
CA PHE A 12 2.14 -1.07 -20.63
C PHE A 12 0.76 -0.61 -21.11
N GLY A 13 0.68 0.55 -21.76
CA GLY A 13 -0.54 1.07 -22.38
C GLY A 13 -1.08 0.11 -23.44
N PHE A 14 -0.22 -0.34 -24.35
CA PHE A 14 -0.55 -1.31 -25.38
C PHE A 14 -1.05 -2.65 -24.81
N LEU A 15 -0.36 -3.19 -23.79
CA LEU A 15 -0.77 -4.45 -23.15
C LEU A 15 -2.11 -4.33 -22.40
N ARG A 16 -2.42 -3.14 -21.87
CA ARG A 16 -3.73 -2.86 -21.27
C ARG A 16 -4.84 -2.79 -22.31
N GLN A 17 -4.60 -2.12 -23.44
CA GLN A 17 -5.57 -2.02 -24.53
C GLN A 17 -5.90 -3.39 -25.14
N THR A 18 -4.89 -4.25 -25.29
CA THR A 18 -5.04 -5.62 -25.80
C THR A 18 -5.55 -6.61 -24.75
N ARG A 19 -5.85 -6.16 -23.51
CA ARG A 19 -6.29 -6.98 -22.36
C ARG A 19 -5.37 -8.18 -22.06
N SER A 20 -4.09 -8.08 -22.38
CA SER A 20 -3.11 -9.15 -22.17
C SER A 20 -2.51 -9.09 -20.76
N HIS A 21 -3.35 -9.34 -19.75
CA HIS A 21 -3.00 -9.17 -18.33
C HIS A 21 -1.82 -10.06 -17.89
N LYS A 22 -1.76 -11.32 -18.36
CA LYS A 22 -0.66 -12.23 -18.05
C LYS A 22 0.68 -11.76 -18.63
N ALA A 23 0.67 -11.19 -19.84
CA ALA A 23 1.86 -10.62 -20.43
C ALA A 23 2.30 -9.37 -19.66
N LEU A 24 1.35 -8.51 -19.29
CA LEU A 24 1.62 -7.31 -18.50
C LEU A 24 2.25 -7.63 -17.15
N GLN A 25 1.77 -8.65 -16.42
CA GLN A 25 2.40 -9.11 -15.17
C GLN A 25 3.85 -9.55 -15.38
N LYS A 26 4.12 -10.36 -16.41
CA LYS A 26 5.49 -10.82 -16.71
C LYS A 26 6.41 -9.65 -17.04
N VAL A 27 5.91 -8.68 -17.79
CA VAL A 27 6.69 -7.50 -18.16
C VAL A 27 6.92 -6.60 -16.96
N LEU A 28 5.91 -6.35 -16.13
CA LEU A 28 6.06 -5.59 -14.89
C LEU A 28 7.09 -6.22 -13.96
N ALA A 29 7.08 -7.54 -13.80
CA ALA A 29 8.09 -8.23 -12.99
C ALA A 29 9.52 -8.02 -13.52
N LYS A 30 9.71 -8.05 -14.85
CA LYS A 30 11.00 -7.75 -15.49
C LYS A 30 11.41 -6.30 -15.27
N VAL A 31 10.48 -5.35 -15.44
CA VAL A 31 10.76 -3.91 -15.29
C VAL A 31 11.12 -3.57 -13.85
N LEU A 32 10.41 -4.14 -12.87
CA LEU A 32 10.73 -3.96 -11.44
C LEU A 32 12.11 -4.52 -11.07
N ALA A 33 12.54 -5.61 -11.71
CA ALA A 33 13.88 -6.16 -11.51
C ALA A 33 14.97 -5.25 -12.10
N LEU A 34 14.69 -4.57 -13.21
CA LEU A 34 15.61 -3.62 -13.84
C LEU A 34 15.67 -2.27 -13.12
N HIS A 35 14.55 -1.82 -12.55
CA HIS A 35 14.39 -0.49 -11.95
C HIS A 35 13.81 -0.55 -10.53
N PRO A 36 14.50 -1.20 -9.56
CA PRO A 36 13.96 -1.39 -8.21
C PRO A 36 13.88 -0.08 -7.41
N THR A 37 14.69 0.93 -7.75
CA THR A 37 14.80 2.22 -7.06
C THR A 37 13.75 3.25 -7.47
N GLN A 38 12.76 2.85 -8.26
CA GLN A 38 11.71 3.75 -8.78
C GLN A 38 10.37 3.45 -8.10
N PRO A 39 9.98 4.20 -7.04
CA PRO A 39 8.74 3.97 -6.30
C PRO A 39 7.48 3.95 -7.17
N GLY A 40 7.44 4.78 -8.22
CA GLY A 40 6.29 4.86 -9.12
C GLY A 40 5.97 3.55 -9.84
N LEU A 41 6.97 2.73 -10.14
CA LEU A 41 6.76 1.42 -10.80
C LEU A 41 6.14 0.42 -9.83
N TRP A 42 6.53 0.44 -8.55
CA TRP A 42 5.94 -0.38 -7.51
C TRP A 42 4.46 -0.04 -7.29
N LEU A 43 4.14 1.25 -7.22
CA LEU A 43 2.76 1.74 -7.12
C LEU A 43 1.92 1.33 -8.32
N TYR A 44 2.46 1.48 -9.53
CA TYR A 44 1.77 1.08 -10.75
C TYR A 44 1.48 -0.43 -10.77
N ALA A 45 2.47 -1.26 -10.43
CA ALA A 45 2.31 -2.71 -10.39
C ALA A 45 1.31 -3.16 -9.31
N ALA A 46 1.38 -2.58 -8.11
CA ALA A 46 0.44 -2.88 -7.03
C ALA A 46 -1.00 -2.44 -7.38
N GLY A 47 -1.14 -1.25 -7.97
CA GLY A 47 -2.42 -0.76 -8.47
C GLY A 47 -3.02 -1.70 -9.52
N PHE A 48 -2.21 -2.17 -10.47
CA PHE A 48 -2.63 -3.15 -11.47
C PHE A 48 -3.11 -4.48 -10.84
N GLU A 49 -2.36 -5.06 -9.90
CA GLU A 49 -2.78 -6.28 -9.20
C GLU A 49 -4.12 -6.10 -8.46
N TYR A 50 -4.33 -4.97 -7.80
CA TYR A 50 -5.56 -4.74 -7.07
C TYR A 50 -6.75 -4.40 -7.98
N SER A 51 -6.61 -3.40 -8.85
CA SER A 51 -7.75 -2.85 -9.60
C SER A 51 -8.15 -3.71 -10.80
N VAL A 52 -7.20 -4.41 -11.42
CA VAL A 52 -7.47 -5.22 -12.62
C VAL A 52 -7.62 -6.70 -12.27
N GLN A 53 -6.73 -7.23 -11.44
CA GLN A 53 -6.74 -8.66 -11.10
C GLN A 53 -7.56 -9.00 -9.84
N GLY A 54 -7.97 -7.99 -9.06
CA GLY A 54 -8.67 -8.20 -7.78
C GLY A 54 -7.78 -8.84 -6.70
N ASN A 55 -6.47 -8.87 -6.90
CA ASN A 55 -5.52 -9.59 -6.06
C ASN A 55 -4.91 -8.66 -4.99
N ALA A 56 -5.64 -8.45 -3.90
CA ALA A 56 -5.16 -7.64 -2.78
C ALA A 56 -3.88 -8.19 -2.14
N GLY A 57 -3.75 -9.52 -2.04
CA GLY A 57 -2.54 -10.16 -1.49
C GLY A 57 -1.30 -9.93 -2.36
N GLY A 58 -1.46 -9.98 -3.69
CA GLY A 58 -0.40 -9.65 -4.65
C GLY A 58 0.03 -8.20 -4.57
N ALA A 59 -0.93 -7.27 -4.52
CA ALA A 59 -0.67 -5.85 -4.36
C ALA A 59 0.10 -5.55 -3.05
N ARG A 60 -0.32 -6.12 -1.93
CA ARG A 60 0.38 -5.99 -0.63
C ARG A 60 1.82 -6.49 -0.69
N LYS A 61 2.05 -7.66 -1.28
CA LYS A 61 3.42 -8.21 -1.45
C LYS A 61 4.31 -7.29 -2.28
N LEU A 62 3.77 -6.69 -3.34
CA LEU A 62 4.49 -5.73 -4.18
C LEU A 62 4.83 -4.45 -3.41
N LEU A 63 3.88 -3.87 -2.68
CA LEU A 63 4.10 -2.68 -1.86
C LEU A 63 5.17 -2.93 -0.79
N GLN A 64 5.07 -4.02 -0.03
CA GLN A 64 6.06 -4.40 0.98
C GLN A 64 7.46 -4.61 0.39
N ARG A 65 7.56 -5.24 -0.78
CA ARG A 65 8.84 -5.37 -1.49
C ARG A 65 9.37 -4.01 -1.94
N GLY A 66 8.51 -3.14 -2.47
CA GLY A 66 8.88 -1.79 -2.87
C GLY A 66 9.41 -0.97 -1.70
N LEU A 67 8.79 -1.08 -0.52
CA LEU A 67 9.23 -0.41 0.71
C LEU A 67 10.62 -0.86 1.16
N ARG A 68 10.95 -2.15 1.04
CA ARG A 68 12.31 -2.65 1.31
C ARG A 68 13.36 -2.05 0.38
N MET A 69 13.02 -1.83 -0.90
CA MET A 69 13.94 -1.24 -1.87
C MET A 69 14.01 0.29 -1.78
N ASN A 70 12.94 0.94 -1.28
CA ASN A 70 12.77 2.40 -1.30
C ASN A 70 12.29 2.91 0.08
N ALA A 71 13.00 2.57 1.14
CA ALA A 71 12.58 2.87 2.52
C ALA A 71 12.40 4.38 2.78
N GLY A 72 13.20 5.23 2.11
CA GLY A 72 13.12 6.70 2.22
C GLY A 72 11.99 7.35 1.42
N SER A 73 11.21 6.59 0.66
CA SER A 73 10.12 7.16 -0.16
C SER A 73 8.85 7.34 0.67
N ALA A 74 8.64 8.56 1.20
CA ALA A 74 7.41 8.92 1.92
C ALA A 74 6.14 8.66 1.08
N LYS A 75 6.23 8.87 -0.25
CA LYS A 75 5.13 8.60 -1.19
C LYS A 75 4.74 7.13 -1.20
N LEU A 76 5.71 6.21 -1.20
CA LEU A 76 5.43 4.78 -1.23
C LEU A 76 4.80 4.30 0.10
N TRP A 77 5.26 4.86 1.22
CA TRP A 77 4.64 4.64 2.52
C TRP A 77 3.19 5.13 2.57
N ALA A 78 2.94 6.39 2.23
CA ALA A 78 1.61 6.98 2.25
C ALA A 78 0.61 6.17 1.41
N GLU A 79 0.99 5.81 0.19
CA GLU A 79 0.16 4.99 -0.69
C GLU A 79 -0.04 3.56 -0.17
N SER A 80 0.98 2.96 0.47
CA SER A 80 0.83 1.65 1.09
C SER A 80 -0.16 1.67 2.24
N PHE A 81 -0.12 2.70 3.10
CA PHE A 81 -1.11 2.87 4.17
C PHE A 81 -2.50 3.14 3.61
N ALA A 82 -2.62 4.05 2.64
CA ALA A 82 -3.88 4.34 1.98
C ALA A 82 -4.50 3.10 1.33
N PHE A 83 -3.68 2.24 0.71
CA PHE A 83 -4.12 0.96 0.17
C PHE A 83 -4.73 0.04 1.23
N GLU A 84 -4.07 -0.14 2.38
CA GLU A 84 -4.57 -1.00 3.46
C GLU A 84 -5.90 -0.48 4.04
N LEU A 85 -6.02 0.84 4.22
CA LEU A 85 -7.26 1.46 4.69
C LEU A 85 -8.41 1.25 3.71
N ARG A 86 -8.15 1.47 2.41
CA ARG A 86 -9.15 1.24 1.35
C ARG A 86 -9.55 -0.23 1.26
N TYR A 87 -8.60 -1.15 1.44
CA TYR A 87 -8.89 -2.57 1.43
C TYR A 87 -9.74 -2.99 2.63
N ALA A 88 -9.40 -2.51 3.84
CA ALA A 88 -10.17 -2.74 5.06
C ALA A 88 -11.61 -2.21 4.94
N ASP A 89 -11.80 -0.99 4.42
CA ASP A 89 -13.15 -0.45 4.18
C ASP A 89 -13.93 -1.31 3.16
N SER A 90 -13.27 -1.81 2.11
CA SER A 90 -13.93 -2.71 1.17
C SER A 90 -14.37 -4.03 1.81
N LEU A 91 -13.58 -4.58 2.74
CA LEU A 91 -13.94 -5.78 3.49
C LEU A 91 -15.11 -5.52 4.45
N ARG A 92 -15.10 -4.37 5.14
CA ARG A 92 -16.18 -3.94 6.02
C ARG A 92 -17.50 -3.84 5.25
N ARG A 93 -17.52 -3.14 4.10
CA ARG A 93 -18.70 -3.02 3.22
C ARG A 93 -19.21 -4.36 2.69
N ARG A 94 -18.30 -5.27 2.33
CA ARG A 94 -18.68 -6.62 1.89
C ARG A 94 -19.34 -7.39 3.03
N ARG A 95 -18.82 -7.26 4.25
CA ARG A 95 -19.38 -7.90 5.45
C ARG A 95 -20.78 -7.36 5.78
N GLU A 96 -20.98 -6.05 5.67
CA GLU A 96 -22.30 -5.40 5.77
C GLU A 96 -23.27 -5.93 4.71
N THR A 97 -22.83 -6.00 3.45
CA THR A 97 -23.66 -6.49 2.32
C THR A 97 -24.08 -7.95 2.51
N LEU A 98 -23.22 -8.77 3.12
CA LEU A 98 -23.52 -10.18 3.42
C LEU A 98 -24.35 -10.36 4.71
N GLY A 99 -24.75 -9.28 5.40
CA GLY A 99 -25.50 -9.36 6.65
C GLY A 99 -24.70 -9.93 7.82
N LEU A 100 -23.36 -9.90 7.73
CA LEU A 100 -22.44 -10.40 8.75
C LEU A 100 -21.93 -9.28 9.68
N SER A 101 -22.56 -8.10 9.65
CA SER A 101 -22.29 -7.02 10.62
C SER A 101 -22.57 -7.56 12.03
N MET A 102 -21.60 -7.36 12.94
CA MET A 102 -21.85 -7.71 14.35
C MET A 102 -23.00 -6.83 14.86
N PRO A 103 -23.84 -7.31 15.80
CA PRO A 103 -24.72 -6.43 16.54
C PRO A 103 -23.87 -5.34 17.22
N GLU A 104 -24.21 -4.07 16.96
CA GLU A 104 -23.59 -2.89 17.58
C GLU A 104 -23.88 -2.88 19.10
N GLU A 105 -23.05 -3.52 19.90
CA GLU A 105 -22.97 -3.23 21.34
C GLU A 105 -21.52 -2.84 21.67
N GLY A 106 -21.25 -1.53 21.65
CA GLY A 106 -20.12 -0.91 22.38
C GLY A 106 -18.80 -0.62 21.63
N ASP A 107 -18.51 -1.28 20.51
CA ASP A 107 -17.14 -1.26 19.93
C ASP A 107 -16.97 -0.42 18.63
N GLU A 108 -18.06 -0.07 17.93
CA GLU A 108 -17.99 0.64 16.63
C GLU A 108 -17.64 2.13 16.74
N ASP A 109 -18.08 2.78 17.82
CA ASP A 109 -17.68 4.16 18.12
C ASP A 109 -16.18 4.24 18.45
N ALA A 110 -15.63 3.25 19.15
CA ALA A 110 -14.20 3.15 19.42
C ALA A 110 -13.39 2.91 18.13
N GLY A 111 -13.89 2.05 17.24
CA GLY A 111 -13.28 1.79 15.93
C GLY A 111 -13.29 3.02 15.01
N ARG A 112 -14.41 3.78 14.96
CA ARG A 112 -14.49 5.04 14.21
C ARG A 112 -13.60 6.13 14.80
N ALA A 113 -13.56 6.25 16.12
CA ALA A 113 -12.68 7.20 16.80
C ALA A 113 -11.20 6.89 16.53
N ALA A 114 -10.81 5.61 16.62
CA ALA A 114 -9.46 5.16 16.31
C ALA A 114 -9.10 5.40 14.83
N LEU A 115 -10.04 5.16 13.89
CA LEU A 115 -9.81 5.43 12.47
C LEU A 115 -9.66 6.94 12.20
N ALA A 116 -10.49 7.78 12.83
CA ALA A 116 -10.40 9.24 12.72
C ALA A 116 -9.06 9.76 13.27
N GLU A 117 -8.60 9.22 14.38
CA GLU A 117 -7.30 9.54 14.97
C GLU A 117 -6.12 9.15 14.07
N VAL A 118 -6.18 7.98 13.45
CA VAL A 118 -5.17 7.53 12.47
C VAL A 118 -5.18 8.44 11.24
N LEU A 119 -6.36 8.82 10.72
CA LEU A 119 -6.51 9.70 9.56
C LEU A 119 -6.07 11.13 9.84
N ASN A 120 -6.27 11.64 11.06
CA ASN A 120 -5.81 12.96 11.50
C ASN A 120 -4.31 13.00 11.81
N GLY A 121 -3.60 11.85 11.72
CA GLY A 121 -2.16 11.76 11.92
C GLY A 121 -1.73 11.76 13.40
N GLU A 122 -2.67 11.77 14.34
CA GLU A 122 -2.39 11.79 15.78
C GLU A 122 -1.74 10.49 16.25
N ALA A 123 -2.20 9.34 15.73
CA ALA A 123 -1.60 8.04 15.99
C ALA A 123 -0.14 7.98 15.50
N ALA A 124 0.12 8.50 14.29
CA ALA A 124 1.47 8.59 13.72
C ALA A 124 2.38 9.52 14.56
N ALA A 125 1.84 10.65 15.05
CA ALA A 125 2.58 11.57 15.92
C ALA A 125 2.87 11.00 17.32
N ARG A 126 2.02 10.11 17.86
CA ARG A 126 2.32 9.41 19.13
C ARG A 126 3.44 8.40 18.97
N VAL A 127 3.40 7.61 17.90
CA VAL A 127 4.48 6.64 17.61
C VAL A 127 5.81 7.36 17.38
N ALA A 128 5.82 8.49 16.66
CA ALA A 128 7.02 9.30 16.47
C ALA A 128 7.56 9.89 17.79
N ARG A 129 6.68 10.38 18.68
CA ARG A 129 7.07 10.89 20.01
C ARG A 129 7.62 9.80 20.93
N ALA A 130 6.98 8.62 20.93
CA ALA A 130 7.47 7.46 21.68
C ALA A 130 8.85 7.00 21.18
N ALA A 131 9.10 7.07 19.87
CA ALA A 131 10.39 6.74 19.28
C ALA A 131 11.49 7.78 19.62
N CYS A 132 11.16 9.06 19.69
CA CYS A 132 12.13 10.12 20.07
C CYS A 132 12.36 10.24 21.59
N GLY A 133 11.48 9.69 22.43
CA GLY A 133 11.61 9.72 23.90
C GLY A 133 12.43 8.58 24.50
N GLY A 134 13.01 7.70 23.68
CA GLY A 134 13.61 6.42 24.09
C GLY A 134 15.12 6.40 24.36
N GLU A 135 15.83 7.53 24.32
CA GLU A 135 17.27 7.60 24.64
C GLU A 135 17.56 8.64 25.73
N SER A 136 17.22 8.32 26.98
CA SER A 136 17.94 8.84 28.15
C SER A 136 17.71 7.97 29.38
N LYS A 137 18.44 6.86 29.45
CA LYS A 137 18.87 6.28 30.71
C LYS A 137 20.35 6.00 30.62
N VAL A 138 21.15 7.06 30.76
CA VAL A 138 22.54 6.97 31.16
C VAL A 138 22.74 7.95 32.32
N VAL A 139 23.22 7.36 33.43
CA VAL A 139 23.81 7.94 34.66
C VAL A 139 22.88 8.29 35.84
N ASP A 140 23.40 7.93 37.02
CA ASP A 140 23.00 8.10 38.44
C ASP A 140 22.29 6.86 39.02
N VAL A 141 22.94 5.93 39.73
CA VAL A 141 24.12 5.94 40.63
C VAL A 141 24.96 4.68 40.44
#